data_AF-A0A6L5X3X0-F1
#
_entry.id   AF-A0A6L5X3X0-F1
#
_cell.length_a   1.000
_cell.length_b   1.000
_cell.length_c   1.000
_cell.angle_alpha   90.00
_cell.angle_beta   90.00
_cell.angle_gamma   90.00
#
_symmetry.space_group_name_H-M   'P 1'
#
loop_
_entity.id
_entity.type
_entity.pdbx_description
1 polymer ?
#
loop_
_entity_poly.entity_id
_entity_poly.type
_entity_poly.pdbx_seq_one_letter_code
_entity_poly.pdbx_strand_id
1 'polypeptide(L)'
;MRAPYGFIKEDVDYLVAKLFKRGDISFTVNGAAVNLLNKSKEEIIDYITKKQFAEKLMMERKVRISDRDKKICKDVMKELFQVAPTNDDEDAMMQLFIHASSRTITDLKELLVRYENRSYPGRDTVSSGVKLLSAISESQSAEDFYKLIARWKDSLLQFADDYEPIRGFFKGEQKQIFDEALRLMKIYDDSKTYIVNEELENTVADVKNILSEKEPYRDIPKLPELLDNFRNIYGVILDEQEKPVKSAIDDSYQRVMEVLDTKSYVAEKKASYGSQFKELFEGVEHCNNVSVLRSYADRADALKIRLLNEMDAEDQKLAEKKAEEERKKAEEAARENGKTVETPVVKPHFKTTKNVPIKSVTGTASWRLESQKDVDKYINALRKKLEAELDDDTIVNIEF
;
A
#
# COMPACT_ATOMS: atom_id res chain seq x y z
N MET A 1 -75.40 -10.34 54.91
CA MET A 1 -74.58 -10.22 53.68
C MET A 1 -73.14 -10.55 54.04
N ARG A 2 -72.52 -11.55 53.43
CA ARG A 2 -71.08 -11.84 53.62
C ARG A 2 -70.28 -10.88 52.74
N ALA A 3 -69.24 -10.27 53.28
CA ALA A 3 -68.33 -9.42 52.52
C ALA A 3 -67.64 -10.25 51.41
N PRO A 4 -67.48 -9.74 50.18
CA PRO A 4 -66.77 -10.45 49.13
C PRO A 4 -65.28 -10.43 49.46
N TYR A 5 -64.76 -11.54 49.97
CA TYR A 5 -63.33 -11.70 50.26
C TYR A 5 -62.70 -12.59 49.19
N GLY A 6 -61.92 -11.98 48.31
CA GLY A 6 -61.08 -12.67 47.33
C GLY A 6 -60.95 -11.91 46.01
N PHE A 7 -59.76 -11.95 45.40
CA PHE A 7 -59.58 -11.56 44.00
C PHE A 7 -60.38 -12.52 43.12
N ILE A 8 -61.20 -12.01 42.19
CA ILE A 8 -61.79 -12.86 41.15
C ILE A 8 -60.74 -13.20 40.09
N LYS A 9 -60.99 -14.21 39.27
CA LYS A 9 -60.01 -14.68 38.28
C LYS A 9 -59.54 -13.53 37.37
N GLU A 10 -60.48 -12.69 36.95
CA GLU A 10 -60.23 -11.53 36.10
C GLU A 10 -59.30 -10.50 36.77
N ASP A 11 -59.39 -10.33 38.09
CA ASP A 11 -58.49 -9.44 38.83
C ASP A 11 -57.06 -10.01 38.84
N VAL A 12 -56.91 -11.32 39.01
CA VAL A 12 -55.61 -12.01 39.01
C VAL A 12 -55.00 -11.93 37.60
N ASP A 13 -55.78 -12.23 36.56
CA ASP A 13 -55.36 -12.15 35.16
C ASP A 13 -54.91 -10.70 34.81
N TYR A 14 -55.65 -9.69 35.28
CA TYR A 14 -55.28 -8.28 35.12
C TYR A 14 -53.98 -7.93 35.85
N LEU A 15 -53.80 -8.35 37.10
CA LEU A 15 -52.60 -8.09 37.88
C LEU A 15 -51.36 -8.74 37.26
N VAL A 16 -51.49 -9.98 36.79
CA VAL A 16 -50.44 -10.70 36.07
C VAL A 16 -50.08 -9.98 34.78
N ALA A 17 -51.07 -9.59 33.96
CA ALA A 17 -50.83 -8.81 32.74
C ALA A 17 -50.18 -7.45 33.04
N LYS A 18 -50.57 -6.79 34.13
CA LYS A 18 -50.01 -5.50 34.57
C LYS A 18 -48.58 -5.63 35.03
N LEU A 19 -48.26 -6.66 35.82
CA LEU A 19 -46.89 -6.94 36.27
C LEU A 19 -45.99 -7.28 35.10
N PHE A 20 -46.47 -8.11 34.16
CA PHE A 20 -45.73 -8.46 32.94
C PHE A 20 -45.47 -7.22 32.08
N LYS A 21 -46.51 -6.41 31.81
CA LYS A 21 -46.38 -5.16 31.03
C LYS A 21 -45.45 -4.14 31.68
N ARG A 22 -45.32 -4.15 33.00
CA ARG A 22 -44.41 -3.27 33.76
C ARG A 22 -42.98 -3.83 33.87
N GLY A 23 -42.73 -5.02 33.34
CA GLY A 23 -41.45 -5.72 33.46
C GLY A 23 -41.16 -6.27 34.87
N ASP A 24 -42.16 -6.38 35.74
CA ASP A 24 -42.00 -6.90 37.11
C ASP A 24 -41.87 -8.43 37.15
N ILE A 25 -42.39 -9.11 36.12
CA ILE A 25 -42.33 -10.57 35.95
C ILE A 25 -41.97 -10.93 34.51
N SER A 26 -41.23 -12.03 34.33
CA SER A 26 -40.96 -12.65 33.04
C SER A 26 -41.88 -13.86 32.84
N PHE A 27 -42.17 -14.18 31.57
CA PHE A 27 -42.94 -15.35 31.20
C PHE A 27 -42.10 -16.34 30.41
N THR A 28 -42.29 -17.62 30.69
CA THR A 28 -41.72 -18.72 29.90
C THR A 28 -42.81 -19.74 29.61
N VAL A 29 -42.93 -20.19 28.36
CA VAL A 29 -43.87 -21.24 27.96
C VAL A 29 -43.10 -22.34 27.24
N ASN A 30 -43.19 -23.58 27.73
CA ASN A 30 -42.46 -24.74 27.19
C ASN A 30 -40.94 -24.50 27.07
N GLY A 31 -40.35 -23.78 28.02
CA GLY A 31 -38.91 -23.45 28.03
C GLY A 31 -38.51 -22.28 27.12
N ALA A 32 -39.44 -21.65 26.38
CA ALA A 32 -39.16 -20.46 25.57
C ALA A 32 -39.64 -19.18 26.27
N ALA A 33 -38.80 -18.15 26.30
CA ALA A 33 -39.15 -16.84 26.86
C ALA A 33 -40.27 -16.17 26.05
N VAL A 34 -41.21 -15.53 26.74
CA VAL A 34 -42.33 -14.77 26.17
C VAL A 34 -42.13 -13.29 26.49
N ASN A 35 -42.09 -12.45 25.46
CA ASN A 35 -41.94 -11.01 25.58
C ASN A 35 -42.76 -10.28 24.50
N LEU A 36 -42.87 -8.96 24.62
CA LEU A 36 -43.65 -8.12 23.68
C LEU A 36 -43.04 -8.03 22.27
N LEU A 37 -41.82 -8.55 22.07
CA LEU A 37 -41.14 -8.55 20.77
C LEU A 37 -41.39 -9.85 19.99
N ASN A 38 -41.60 -10.98 20.69
CA ASN A 38 -41.75 -12.30 20.07
C ASN A 38 -43.17 -12.88 20.12
N LYS A 39 -44.12 -12.19 20.80
CA LYS A 39 -45.52 -12.58 20.92
C LYS A 39 -46.47 -11.42 20.71
N SER A 40 -47.60 -11.70 20.07
CA SER A 40 -48.68 -10.72 19.95
C SER A 40 -49.36 -10.47 21.30
N LYS A 41 -50.08 -9.35 21.40
CA LYS A 41 -50.83 -9.02 22.62
C LYS A 41 -51.90 -10.08 22.90
N GLU A 42 -52.53 -10.59 21.85
CA GLU A 42 -53.54 -11.64 21.91
C GLU A 42 -52.95 -12.96 22.40
N GLU A 43 -51.75 -13.35 21.91
CA GLU A 43 -51.04 -14.55 22.40
C GLU A 43 -50.68 -14.43 23.89
N ILE A 44 -50.21 -13.24 24.32
CA ILE A 44 -49.87 -13.01 25.73
C ILE A 44 -51.13 -13.07 26.61
N ILE A 45 -52.23 -12.46 26.18
CA ILE A 45 -53.52 -12.55 26.88
C ILE A 45 -54.00 -14.00 26.94
N ASP A 46 -53.84 -14.76 25.86
CA ASP A 46 -54.19 -16.17 25.81
C ASP A 46 -53.37 -17.00 26.79
N TYR A 47 -52.06 -16.75 26.90
CA TYR A 47 -51.20 -17.44 27.87
C TYR A 47 -51.64 -17.18 29.30
N ILE A 48 -52.05 -15.95 29.62
CA ILE A 48 -52.52 -15.59 30.97
C ILE A 48 -53.90 -16.20 31.27
N THR A 49 -54.83 -16.14 30.31
CA THR A 49 -56.26 -16.36 30.60
C THR A 49 -56.78 -17.77 30.25
N LYS A 50 -56.18 -18.47 29.26
CA LYS A 50 -56.67 -19.78 28.79
C LYS A 50 -56.15 -20.93 29.66
N LYS A 51 -57.07 -21.80 30.09
CA LYS A 51 -56.78 -22.97 30.95
C LYS A 51 -55.66 -23.88 30.42
N GLN A 52 -55.54 -24.05 29.11
CA GLN A 52 -54.53 -24.91 28.48
C GLN A 52 -53.08 -24.47 28.72
N PHE A 53 -52.87 -23.22 29.16
CA PHE A 53 -51.55 -22.66 29.46
C PHE A 53 -51.31 -22.49 30.96
N ALA A 54 -52.30 -22.73 31.81
CA ALA A 54 -52.18 -22.52 33.26
C ALA A 54 -51.04 -23.32 33.90
N GLU A 55 -50.78 -24.54 33.41
CA GLU A 55 -49.67 -25.39 33.89
C GLU A 55 -48.38 -25.22 33.08
N LYS A 56 -48.42 -24.48 31.96
CA LYS A 56 -47.29 -24.31 31.03
C LYS A 56 -46.61 -22.94 31.14
N LEU A 57 -47.35 -21.94 31.62
CA LEU A 57 -46.86 -20.58 31.81
C LEU A 57 -46.10 -20.49 33.14
N MET A 58 -44.77 -20.46 33.05
CA MET A 58 -43.93 -20.17 34.20
C MET A 58 -43.75 -18.65 34.32
N MET A 59 -43.85 -18.16 35.55
CA MET A 59 -43.71 -16.74 35.88
C MET A 59 -42.59 -16.59 36.91
N GLU A 60 -41.62 -15.72 36.62
CA GLU A 60 -40.54 -15.40 37.55
C GLU A 60 -40.50 -13.89 37.80
N ARG A 61 -40.17 -13.48 39.03
CA ARG A 61 -39.99 -12.07 39.35
C ARG A 61 -38.72 -11.55 38.68
N LYS A 62 -38.84 -10.51 37.86
CA LYS A 62 -37.69 -9.86 37.24
C LYS A 62 -37.01 -8.96 38.27
N VAL A 63 -35.67 -8.96 38.29
CA VAL A 63 -34.91 -7.95 39.01
C VAL A 63 -35.03 -6.65 38.23
N ARG A 64 -35.68 -5.64 38.82
CA ARG A 64 -35.78 -4.32 38.20
C ARG A 64 -34.38 -3.71 38.06
N ILE A 65 -34.09 -3.19 36.88
CA ILE A 65 -32.87 -2.42 36.64
C ILE A 65 -33.01 -1.07 37.33
N SER A 66 -31.93 -0.63 37.99
CA SER A 66 -31.91 0.66 38.67
C SER A 66 -32.03 1.80 37.67
N ASP A 67 -32.70 2.89 38.03
CA ASP A 67 -32.79 4.07 37.14
C ASP A 67 -31.41 4.69 36.87
N ARG A 68 -30.45 4.47 37.78
CA ARG A 68 -29.04 4.80 37.58
C ARG A 68 -28.46 4.02 36.40
N ASP A 69 -28.63 2.70 36.35
CA ASP A 69 -28.02 1.88 35.29
C ASP A 69 -28.69 2.10 33.94
N LYS A 70 -30.00 2.33 33.90
CA LYS A 70 -30.71 2.77 32.69
C LYS A 70 -30.17 4.11 32.19
N LYS A 71 -29.94 5.07 33.09
CA LYS A 71 -29.36 6.36 32.73
C LYS A 71 -27.95 6.19 32.15
N ILE A 72 -27.11 5.37 32.78
CA ILE A 72 -25.77 5.05 32.27
C ILE A 72 -25.86 4.47 30.85
N CYS A 73 -26.77 3.52 30.62
CA CYS A 73 -26.99 2.94 29.29
C CYS A 73 -27.39 4.02 28.26
N LYS A 74 -28.33 4.91 28.59
CA LYS A 74 -28.74 6.01 27.71
C LYS A 74 -27.59 6.97 27.41
N ASP A 75 -26.80 7.33 28.42
CA ASP A 75 -25.63 8.20 28.26
C ASP A 75 -24.62 7.55 27.30
N VAL A 76 -24.28 6.27 27.49
CA VAL A 76 -23.38 5.54 26.57
C VAL A 76 -23.96 5.47 25.16
N MET A 77 -25.25 5.17 24.99
CA MET A 77 -25.88 5.10 23.66
C MET A 77 -25.82 6.43 22.93
N LYS A 78 -25.98 7.53 23.66
CA LYS A 78 -25.90 8.88 23.11
C LYS A 78 -24.48 9.21 22.67
N GLU A 79 -23.49 9.03 23.53
CA GLU A 79 -22.11 9.41 23.21
C GLU A 79 -21.48 8.48 22.16
N LEU A 80 -21.69 7.16 22.27
CA LEU A 80 -21.05 6.19 21.39
C LEU A 80 -21.77 5.99 20.05
N PHE A 81 -23.11 5.93 20.07
CA PHE A 81 -23.91 5.62 18.88
C PHE A 81 -24.68 6.80 18.32
N GLN A 82 -24.71 7.95 19.02
CA GLN A 82 -25.56 9.10 18.67
C GLN A 82 -27.05 8.71 18.66
N VAL A 83 -27.46 7.76 19.52
CA VAL A 83 -28.82 7.26 19.65
C VAL A 83 -29.40 7.68 21.00
N ALA A 84 -30.60 8.27 20.99
CA ALA A 84 -31.34 8.64 22.20
C ALA A 84 -32.60 7.76 22.35
N PRO A 85 -32.60 6.74 23.25
CA PRO A 85 -33.77 5.92 23.50
C PRO A 85 -34.93 6.74 24.07
N THR A 86 -36.14 6.56 23.52
CA THR A 86 -37.35 7.30 23.93
C THR A 86 -38.27 6.52 24.88
N ASN A 87 -38.05 5.21 25.04
CA ASN A 87 -38.77 4.37 26.00
C ASN A 87 -37.85 3.88 27.13
N ASP A 88 -38.45 3.48 28.26
CA ASP A 88 -37.76 2.95 29.44
C ASP A 88 -37.89 1.42 29.54
N ASP A 89 -38.31 0.76 28.46
CA ASP A 89 -38.40 -0.69 28.40
C ASP A 89 -37.00 -1.29 28.36
N GLU A 90 -36.69 -2.08 29.39
CA GLU A 90 -35.33 -2.58 29.65
C GLU A 90 -34.84 -3.48 28.51
N ASP A 91 -35.73 -4.35 28.01
CA ASP A 91 -35.41 -5.33 26.98
C ASP A 91 -35.31 -4.65 25.60
N ALA A 92 -36.20 -3.69 25.30
CA ALA A 92 -36.14 -2.90 24.07
C ALA A 92 -34.87 -2.05 23.99
N MET A 93 -34.45 -1.43 25.10
CA MET A 93 -33.22 -0.63 25.15
C MET A 93 -31.97 -1.51 25.01
N MET A 94 -31.95 -2.70 25.64
CA MET A 94 -30.89 -3.70 25.42
C MET A 94 -30.80 -4.10 23.93
N GLN A 95 -31.93 -4.43 23.30
CA GLN A 95 -31.95 -4.81 21.88
C GLN A 95 -31.48 -3.66 20.97
N LEU A 96 -31.89 -2.44 21.25
CA LEU A 96 -31.45 -1.25 20.51
C LEU A 96 -29.92 -1.05 20.66
N PHE A 97 -29.39 -1.23 21.86
CA PHE A 97 -27.95 -1.17 22.11
C PHE A 97 -27.19 -2.25 21.34
N ILE A 98 -27.64 -3.51 21.39
CA ILE A 98 -27.01 -4.64 20.69
C ILE A 98 -27.03 -4.41 19.18
N HIS A 99 -28.15 -3.90 18.63
CA HIS A 99 -28.24 -3.56 17.22
C HIS A 99 -27.25 -2.46 16.81
N ALA A 100 -27.18 -1.37 17.59
CA ALA A 100 -26.21 -0.29 17.36
C ALA A 100 -24.76 -0.76 17.49
N SER A 101 -24.48 -1.64 18.46
CA SER A 101 -23.18 -2.27 18.67
C SER A 101 -22.78 -3.13 17.49
N SER A 102 -23.70 -3.95 16.97
CA SER A 102 -23.46 -4.83 15.83
C SER A 102 -23.08 -4.03 14.58
N ARG A 103 -23.79 -2.93 14.29
CA ARG A 103 -23.44 -2.02 13.20
C ARG A 103 -22.05 -1.41 13.40
N THR A 104 -21.76 -0.92 14.60
CA THR A 104 -20.47 -0.30 14.93
C THR A 104 -19.33 -1.32 14.83
N ILE A 105 -19.52 -2.55 15.29
CA ILE A 105 -18.54 -3.64 15.16
C ILE A 105 -18.23 -3.92 13.69
N THR A 106 -19.24 -3.94 12.82
CA THR A 106 -19.04 -4.10 11.37
C THR A 106 -18.18 -2.97 10.80
N ASP A 107 -18.53 -1.71 11.08
CA ASP A 107 -17.76 -0.54 10.64
C ASP A 107 -16.30 -0.62 11.13
N LEU A 108 -16.08 -0.97 12.40
CA LEU A 108 -14.73 -1.11 12.97
C LEU A 108 -13.93 -2.25 12.34
N LYS A 109 -14.56 -3.40 12.04
CA LYS A 109 -13.91 -4.51 11.35
C LYS A 109 -13.52 -4.15 9.92
N GLU A 110 -14.37 -3.42 9.21
CA GLU A 110 -14.01 -2.86 7.89
C GLU A 110 -12.83 -1.91 7.98
N LEU A 111 -12.76 -1.07 9.02
CA LEU A 111 -11.59 -0.23 9.26
C LEU A 111 -10.33 -1.06 9.53
N LEU A 112 -10.41 -2.14 10.33
CA LEU A 112 -9.26 -3.03 10.61
C LEU A 112 -8.60 -3.57 9.34
N VAL A 113 -9.38 -3.93 8.31
CA VAL A 113 -8.85 -4.34 7.00
C VAL A 113 -8.02 -3.23 6.34
N ARG A 114 -8.42 -1.97 6.49
CA ARG A 114 -7.67 -0.83 5.92
C ARG A 114 -6.31 -0.63 6.58
N TYR A 115 -6.15 -1.00 7.84
CA TYR A 115 -4.88 -0.95 8.57
C TYR A 115 -3.89 -2.06 8.17
N GLU A 116 -4.31 -3.09 7.42
CA GLU A 116 -3.39 -4.15 6.98
C GLU A 116 -2.39 -3.65 5.93
N ASN A 117 -2.81 -2.69 5.10
CA ASN A 117 -2.02 -2.22 3.96
C ASN A 117 -1.30 -0.90 4.22
N ARG A 118 -1.68 -0.16 5.27
CA ARG A 118 -1.16 1.18 5.58
C ARG A 118 -1.13 1.46 7.08
N SER A 119 -0.11 2.18 7.52
CA SER A 119 0.08 2.60 8.91
C SER A 119 -0.74 3.84 9.25
N TYR A 120 -2.05 3.68 9.43
CA TYR A 120 -2.94 4.75 9.90
C TYR A 120 -2.97 4.82 11.45
N PRO A 121 -3.27 5.99 12.05
CA PRO A 121 -3.41 6.15 13.50
C PRO A 121 -4.73 5.52 14.01
N GLY A 122 -4.74 5.08 15.27
CA GLY A 122 -5.96 4.63 15.96
C GLY A 122 -6.31 3.13 15.86
N ARG A 123 -5.42 2.28 15.31
CA ARG A 123 -5.65 0.83 15.18
C ARG A 123 -6.01 0.16 16.51
N ASP A 124 -5.30 0.49 17.58
CA ASP A 124 -5.51 -0.11 18.90
C ASP A 124 -6.86 0.26 19.51
N THR A 125 -7.29 1.51 19.34
CA THR A 125 -8.63 1.99 19.73
C THR A 125 -9.71 1.23 18.97
N VAL A 126 -9.57 1.07 17.65
CA VAL A 126 -10.52 0.30 16.82
C VAL A 126 -10.59 -1.17 17.27
N SER A 127 -9.44 -1.81 17.49
CA SER A 127 -9.39 -3.20 17.96
C SER A 127 -10.03 -3.39 19.34
N SER A 128 -9.77 -2.44 20.25
CA SER A 128 -10.34 -2.45 21.60
C SER A 128 -11.85 -2.23 21.56
N GLY A 129 -12.34 -1.34 20.70
CA GLY A 129 -13.77 -1.11 20.46
C GLY A 129 -14.50 -2.37 20.00
N VAL A 130 -13.92 -3.12 19.05
CA VAL A 130 -14.50 -4.40 18.60
C VAL A 130 -14.64 -5.38 19.76
N LYS A 131 -13.61 -5.54 20.59
CA LYS A 131 -13.63 -6.44 21.75
C LYS A 131 -14.68 -6.01 22.77
N LEU A 132 -14.69 -4.72 23.11
CA LEU A 132 -15.59 -4.13 24.11
C LEU A 132 -17.06 -4.33 23.73
N LEU A 133 -17.41 -3.98 22.48
CA LEU A 133 -18.78 -4.09 21.99
C LEU A 133 -19.23 -5.54 21.75
N SER A 134 -18.30 -6.43 21.34
CA SER A 134 -18.62 -7.84 21.12
C SER A 134 -18.95 -8.52 22.45
N ALA A 135 -18.16 -8.27 23.50
CA ALA A 135 -18.41 -8.82 24.82
C ALA A 135 -19.75 -8.35 25.42
N ILE A 136 -20.18 -7.11 25.15
CA ILE A 136 -21.51 -6.63 25.57
C ILE A 136 -22.63 -7.33 24.79
N SER A 137 -22.43 -7.52 23.48
CA SER A 137 -23.40 -8.17 22.59
C SER A 137 -23.68 -9.64 22.93
N GLU A 138 -22.82 -10.29 23.72
CA GLU A 138 -22.98 -11.68 24.18
C GLU A 138 -23.93 -11.82 25.40
N SER A 139 -24.39 -10.70 25.97
CA SER A 139 -25.28 -10.70 27.13
C SER A 139 -26.60 -11.42 26.83
N GLN A 140 -26.95 -12.42 27.67
CA GLN A 140 -28.15 -13.26 27.49
C GLN A 140 -29.39 -12.73 28.21
N SER A 141 -29.20 -11.80 29.16
CA SER A 141 -30.28 -11.22 29.97
C SER A 141 -30.11 -9.71 30.11
N ALA A 142 -31.21 -8.99 30.33
CA ALA A 142 -31.17 -7.55 30.62
C ALA A 142 -30.35 -7.26 31.88
N GLU A 143 -30.49 -8.08 32.93
CA GLU A 143 -29.75 -7.87 34.18
C GLU A 143 -28.24 -7.91 33.98
N ASP A 144 -27.74 -8.91 33.26
CA ASP A 144 -26.31 -9.03 32.96
C ASP A 144 -25.83 -7.89 32.06
N PHE A 145 -26.63 -7.54 31.04
CA PHE A 145 -26.36 -6.43 30.13
C PHE A 145 -26.18 -5.11 30.88
N TYR A 146 -27.15 -4.69 31.70
CA TYR A 146 -27.08 -3.41 32.41
C TYR A 146 -25.96 -3.39 33.46
N LYS A 147 -25.70 -4.50 34.16
CA LYS A 147 -24.56 -4.61 35.07
C LYS A 147 -23.24 -4.46 34.33
N LEU A 148 -23.11 -5.06 33.15
CA LEU A 148 -21.90 -4.99 32.34
C LEU A 148 -21.67 -3.57 31.81
N ILE A 149 -22.72 -2.91 31.29
CA ILE A 149 -22.68 -1.51 30.87
C ILE A 149 -22.30 -0.59 32.04
N ALA A 150 -22.92 -0.75 33.21
CA ALA A 150 -22.59 0.05 34.37
C ALA A 150 -21.14 -0.15 34.83
N ARG A 151 -20.65 -1.40 34.79
CA ARG A 151 -19.26 -1.75 35.12
C ARG A 151 -18.26 -1.17 34.13
N TRP A 152 -18.58 -1.13 32.85
CA TRP A 152 -17.69 -0.69 31.77
C TRP A 152 -17.96 0.72 31.27
N LYS A 153 -18.80 1.49 31.97
CA LYS A 153 -19.18 2.85 31.61
C LYS A 153 -17.99 3.70 31.18
N ASP A 154 -16.97 3.79 32.03
CA ASP A 154 -15.84 4.70 31.78
C ASP A 154 -15.03 4.23 30.57
N SER A 155 -14.86 2.92 30.37
CA SER A 155 -14.23 2.35 29.18
C SER A 155 -15.03 2.60 27.90
N LEU A 156 -16.36 2.55 27.97
CA LEU A 156 -17.26 2.81 26.85
C LEU A 156 -17.25 4.29 26.45
N LEU A 157 -17.26 5.20 27.43
CA LEU A 157 -17.18 6.63 27.19
C LEU A 157 -15.80 7.04 26.67
N GLN A 158 -14.72 6.51 27.26
CA GLN A 158 -13.37 6.73 26.75
C GLN A 158 -13.24 6.24 25.30
N PHE A 159 -13.80 5.07 24.99
CA PHE A 159 -13.81 4.58 23.61
C PHE A 159 -14.60 5.50 22.67
N ALA A 160 -15.72 6.07 23.11
CA ALA A 160 -16.49 7.02 22.31
C ALA A 160 -15.65 8.28 22.00
N ASP A 161 -14.97 8.83 23.00
CA ASP A 161 -14.09 10.00 22.86
C ASP A 161 -12.90 9.71 21.95
N ASP A 162 -12.21 8.58 22.12
CA ASP A 162 -11.04 8.21 21.31
C ASP A 162 -11.41 7.84 19.87
N TYR A 163 -12.63 7.30 19.65
CA TYR A 163 -13.08 6.88 18.33
C TYR A 163 -13.60 8.03 17.46
N GLU A 164 -14.10 9.11 18.06
CA GLU A 164 -14.59 10.29 17.33
C GLU A 164 -13.55 10.84 16.33
N PRO A 165 -12.30 11.14 16.71
CA PRO A 165 -11.32 11.68 15.77
C PRO A 165 -10.88 10.65 14.73
N ILE A 166 -10.87 9.35 15.06
CA ILE A 166 -10.62 8.26 14.10
C ILE A 166 -11.70 8.25 13.02
N ARG A 167 -12.98 8.33 13.44
CA ARG A 167 -14.11 8.39 12.52
C ARG A 167 -14.05 9.65 11.66
N GLY A 168 -13.68 10.79 12.24
CA GLY A 168 -13.45 12.05 11.52
C GLY A 168 -12.35 11.92 10.47
N PHE A 169 -11.22 11.33 10.83
CA PHE A 169 -10.09 11.08 9.94
C PHE A 169 -10.49 10.28 8.70
N PHE A 170 -11.15 9.13 8.87
CA PHE A 170 -11.51 8.25 7.75
C PHE A 170 -12.65 8.78 6.87
N LYS A 171 -13.50 9.67 7.40
CA LYS A 171 -14.63 10.26 6.66
C LYS A 171 -14.30 11.63 6.03
N GLY A 172 -13.29 12.31 6.54
CA GLY A 172 -12.89 13.65 6.11
C GLY A 172 -11.67 13.67 5.18
N GLU A 173 -11.18 14.89 4.96
CA GLU A 173 -10.03 15.18 4.07
C GLU A 173 -8.68 14.82 4.70
N GLN A 174 -8.62 14.70 6.03
CA GLN A 174 -7.40 14.37 6.77
C GLN A 174 -6.74 13.07 6.28
N LYS A 175 -7.54 12.06 5.93
CA LYS A 175 -7.01 10.82 5.35
C LYS A 175 -6.25 11.06 4.06
N GLN A 176 -6.76 11.91 3.17
CA GLN A 176 -6.11 12.20 1.88
C GLN A 176 -4.77 12.91 2.08
N ILE A 177 -4.74 13.87 3.01
CA ILE A 177 -3.52 14.59 3.40
C ILE A 177 -2.48 13.62 3.97
N PHE A 178 -2.90 12.73 4.87
CA PHE A 178 -2.01 11.73 5.49
C PHE A 178 -1.49 10.72 4.47
N ASP A 179 -2.34 10.26 3.54
CA ASP A 179 -1.95 9.36 2.46
C ASP A 179 -0.89 9.99 1.54
N GLU A 180 -1.05 11.27 1.24
CA GLU A 180 -0.09 12.01 0.42
C GLU A 180 1.25 12.19 1.14
N ALA A 181 1.23 12.48 2.45
CA ALA A 181 2.44 12.53 3.26
C ALA A 181 3.17 11.19 3.26
N LEU A 182 2.48 10.07 3.50
CA LEU A 182 3.06 8.72 3.43
C LEU A 182 3.70 8.45 2.05
N ARG A 183 3.05 8.85 0.96
CA ARG A 183 3.55 8.67 -0.40
C ARG A 183 4.85 9.44 -0.64
N LEU A 184 4.89 10.72 -0.26
CA LEU A 184 6.08 11.56 -0.44
C LEU A 184 7.23 11.11 0.46
N MET A 185 6.95 10.69 1.70
CA MET A 185 7.97 10.14 2.58
C MET A 185 8.58 8.85 2.04
N LYS A 186 7.78 8.01 1.37
CA LYS A 186 8.30 6.82 0.69
C LYS A 186 9.26 7.19 -0.45
N ILE A 187 8.91 8.17 -1.27
CA ILE A 187 9.78 8.64 -2.37
C ILE A 187 11.11 9.17 -1.82
N TYR A 188 11.06 9.93 -0.72
CA TYR A 188 12.25 10.39 -0.04
C TYR A 188 13.07 9.23 0.54
N ASP A 189 12.45 8.29 1.24
CA ASP A 189 13.17 7.16 1.86
C ASP A 189 13.89 6.28 0.85
N ASP A 190 13.32 6.11 -0.35
CA ASP A 190 13.96 5.41 -1.48
C ASP A 190 15.18 6.17 -2.03
N SER A 191 15.25 7.48 -1.81
CA SER A 191 16.23 8.40 -2.41
C SER A 191 17.23 9.01 -1.42
N LYS A 192 16.98 8.92 -0.10
CA LYS A 192 17.68 9.69 0.93
C LYS A 192 19.19 9.55 0.93
N THR A 193 19.72 8.38 0.54
CA THR A 193 21.17 8.14 0.48
C THR A 193 21.89 9.05 -0.53
N TYR A 194 21.16 9.59 -1.51
CA TYR A 194 21.69 10.46 -2.56
C TYR A 194 21.41 11.95 -2.32
N ILE A 195 20.70 12.27 -1.24
CA ILE A 195 20.22 13.61 -0.96
C ILE A 195 20.93 14.09 0.30
N VAL A 196 21.65 15.21 0.18
CA VAL A 196 22.28 15.88 1.32
C VAL A 196 21.75 17.31 1.33
N ASN A 197 20.69 17.54 2.09
CA ASN A 197 20.04 18.85 2.19
C ASN A 197 19.36 18.98 3.55
N GLU A 198 19.94 19.80 4.43
CA GLU A 198 19.51 19.94 5.82
C GLU A 198 18.08 20.49 5.94
N GLU A 199 17.69 21.43 5.07
CA GLU A 199 16.34 22.01 5.08
C GLU A 199 15.26 20.98 4.73
N LEU A 200 15.53 20.14 3.72
CA LEU A 200 14.68 19.03 3.34
C LEU A 200 14.62 17.97 4.44
N GLU A 201 15.77 17.62 5.02
CA GLU A 201 15.86 16.64 6.12
C GLU A 201 15.05 17.08 7.34
N ASN A 202 15.11 18.36 7.71
CA ASN A 202 14.29 18.93 8.77
C ASN A 202 12.80 18.87 8.44
N THR A 203 12.40 19.27 7.23
CA THR A 203 11.01 19.19 6.76
C THR A 203 10.48 17.75 6.80
N VAL A 204 11.30 16.78 6.37
CA VAL A 204 10.99 15.35 6.43
C VAL A 204 10.83 14.88 7.87
N ALA A 205 11.71 15.33 8.78
CA ALA A 205 11.62 14.99 10.20
C ALA A 205 10.30 15.48 10.81
N ASP A 206 9.88 16.72 10.52
CA ASP A 206 8.62 17.28 10.98
C ASP A 206 7.41 16.49 10.46
N VAL A 207 7.39 16.13 9.18
CA VAL A 207 6.34 15.28 8.60
C VAL A 207 6.33 13.90 9.28
N LYS A 208 7.49 13.26 9.45
CA LYS A 208 7.59 11.93 10.07
C LYS A 208 7.17 11.93 11.54
N ASN A 209 7.46 13.01 12.28
CA ASN A 209 7.01 13.17 13.65
C ASN A 209 5.48 13.08 13.71
N ILE A 210 4.76 13.87 12.90
CA ILE A 210 3.29 13.84 12.82
C ILE A 210 2.79 12.45 12.40
N LEU A 211 3.41 11.82 11.39
CA LEU A 211 2.99 10.49 10.92
C LEU A 211 3.18 9.37 11.97
N SER A 212 4.07 9.58 12.94
CA SER A 212 4.41 8.60 13.99
C SER A 212 3.64 8.79 15.30
N GLU A 213 2.94 9.92 15.45
CA GLU A 213 2.13 10.21 16.63
C GLU A 213 0.97 9.22 16.78
N LYS A 214 0.64 8.90 18.03
CA LYS A 214 -0.50 8.03 18.35
C LYS A 214 -1.84 8.68 17.95
N GLU A 215 -1.94 10.00 18.11
CA GLU A 215 -3.16 10.79 17.92
C GLU A 215 -2.87 12.08 17.11
N PRO A 216 -2.49 11.96 15.82
CA PRO A 216 -1.98 13.09 15.02
C PRO A 216 -3.07 14.06 14.54
N TYR A 217 -4.33 13.84 14.89
CA TYR A 217 -5.49 14.47 14.24
C TYR A 217 -5.48 16.01 14.30
N ARG A 218 -4.82 16.60 15.30
CA ARG A 218 -4.67 18.06 15.45
C ARG A 218 -3.53 18.63 14.62
N ASP A 219 -2.55 17.80 14.28
CA ASP A 219 -1.34 18.19 13.57
C ASP A 219 -1.39 17.85 12.08
N ILE A 220 -2.26 16.92 11.66
CA ILE A 220 -2.54 16.65 10.24
C ILE A 220 -2.82 17.91 9.41
N PRO A 221 -3.59 18.91 9.89
CA PRO A 221 -3.80 20.15 9.14
C PRO A 221 -2.52 20.97 8.84
N LYS A 222 -1.40 20.69 9.52
CA LYS A 222 -0.09 21.32 9.25
C LYS A 222 0.67 20.63 8.11
N LEU A 223 0.34 19.37 7.80
CA LEU A 223 1.01 18.61 6.76
C LEU A 223 0.97 19.30 5.38
N PRO A 224 -0.14 19.91 4.89
CA PRO A 224 -0.15 20.52 3.57
C PRO A 224 1.00 21.52 3.33
N GLU A 225 1.25 22.40 4.30
CA GLU A 225 2.35 23.38 4.23
C GLU A 225 3.72 22.69 4.21
N LEU A 226 3.92 21.71 5.09
CA LEU A 226 5.16 20.92 5.12
C LEU A 226 5.40 20.15 3.82
N LEU A 227 4.34 19.59 3.23
CA LEU A 227 4.42 18.84 1.97
C LEU A 227 4.68 19.77 0.78
N ASP A 228 4.14 20.98 0.79
CA ASP A 228 4.46 21.98 -0.23
C ASP A 228 5.92 22.43 -0.12
N ASN A 229 6.42 22.67 1.10
CA ASN A 229 7.84 22.94 1.31
C ASN A 229 8.73 21.79 0.81
N PHE A 230 8.36 20.55 1.17
CA PHE A 230 9.03 19.35 0.68
C PHE A 230 9.09 19.32 -0.85
N ARG A 231 7.96 19.53 -1.54
CA ARG A 231 7.90 19.49 -3.01
C ARG A 231 8.79 20.54 -3.65
N ASN A 232 8.83 21.75 -3.09
CA ASN A 232 9.65 22.83 -3.61
C ASN A 232 11.14 22.50 -3.50
N ILE A 233 11.60 22.10 -2.31
CA ILE A 233 13.03 21.79 -2.09
C ILE A 233 13.43 20.53 -2.86
N TYR A 234 12.62 19.48 -2.78
CA TYR A 234 12.88 18.22 -3.46
C TYR A 234 12.87 18.38 -4.98
N GLY A 235 11.99 19.23 -5.53
CA GLY A 235 11.94 19.55 -6.96
C GLY A 235 13.24 20.18 -7.46
N VAL A 236 13.80 21.16 -6.72
CA VAL A 236 15.10 21.76 -7.06
C VAL A 236 16.22 20.72 -7.06
N ILE A 237 16.25 19.84 -6.05
CA ILE A 237 17.25 18.77 -5.96
C ILE A 237 17.11 17.81 -7.15
N LEU A 238 15.87 17.46 -7.50
CA LEU A 238 15.60 16.58 -8.64
C LEU A 238 16.09 17.21 -9.95
N ASP A 239 15.76 18.47 -10.21
CA ASP A 239 16.21 19.23 -11.39
C ASP A 239 17.75 19.29 -11.49
N GLU A 240 18.45 19.43 -10.36
CA GLU A 240 19.91 19.40 -10.31
C GLU A 240 20.47 18.01 -10.63
N GLN A 241 19.85 16.95 -10.10
CA GLN A 241 20.25 15.56 -10.36
C GLN A 241 19.90 15.11 -11.78
N GLU A 242 18.90 15.71 -12.44
CA GLU A 242 18.53 15.39 -13.82
C GLU A 242 19.63 15.77 -14.82
N LYS A 243 20.30 16.90 -14.60
CA LYS A 243 21.32 17.44 -15.52
C LYS A 243 22.41 16.43 -15.88
N PRO A 244 23.15 15.83 -14.91
CA PRO A 244 24.18 14.84 -15.24
C PRO A 244 23.61 13.56 -15.88
N VAL A 245 22.38 13.17 -15.55
CA VAL A 245 21.73 12.00 -16.16
C VAL A 245 21.37 12.27 -17.61
N LYS A 246 20.75 13.42 -17.92
CA LYS A 246 20.45 13.86 -19.29
C LYS A 246 21.73 13.96 -20.13
N SER A 247 22.82 14.50 -19.56
CA SER A 247 24.13 14.53 -20.21
C SER A 247 24.62 13.12 -20.55
N ALA A 248 24.56 12.18 -19.61
CA ALA A 248 25.02 10.80 -19.86
C ALA A 248 24.18 10.08 -20.93
N ILE A 249 22.87 10.35 -21.01
CA ILE A 249 22.00 9.84 -22.08
C ILE A 249 22.41 10.45 -23.42
N ASP A 250 22.62 11.77 -23.48
CA ASP A 250 23.03 12.47 -24.70
C ASP A 250 24.41 11.97 -25.18
N ASP A 251 25.40 11.89 -24.30
CA ASP A 251 26.74 11.37 -24.63
C ASP A 251 26.66 9.95 -25.22
N SER A 252 25.84 9.09 -24.62
CA SER A 252 25.60 7.73 -25.11
C SER A 252 24.90 7.71 -26.46
N TYR A 253 23.92 8.61 -26.66
CA TYR A 253 23.21 8.76 -27.92
C TYR A 253 24.14 9.26 -29.04
N GLN A 254 24.91 10.32 -28.79
CA GLN A 254 25.87 10.87 -29.76
C GLN A 254 26.88 9.79 -30.15
N ARG A 255 27.44 9.06 -29.19
CA ARG A 255 28.38 7.97 -29.46
C ARG A 255 27.79 6.89 -30.38
N VAL A 256 26.54 6.48 -30.17
CA VAL A 256 25.86 5.52 -31.05
C VAL A 256 25.63 6.10 -32.45
N MET A 257 25.19 7.36 -32.54
CA MET A 257 24.92 8.02 -33.83
C MET A 257 26.21 8.24 -34.64
N GLU A 258 27.31 8.63 -33.99
CA GLU A 258 28.63 8.77 -34.61
C GLU A 258 29.07 7.46 -35.29
N VAL A 259 28.91 6.31 -34.61
CA VAL A 259 29.23 5.01 -35.19
C VAL A 259 28.24 4.65 -36.31
N LEU A 260 26.95 4.82 -36.07
CA LEU A 260 25.91 4.44 -37.02
C LEU A 260 26.01 5.24 -38.34
N ASP A 261 26.32 6.53 -38.28
CA ASP A 261 26.42 7.39 -39.46
C ASP A 261 27.57 6.97 -40.41
N THR A 262 28.52 6.14 -39.95
CA THR A 262 29.55 5.51 -40.79
C THR A 262 29.10 4.22 -41.48
N LYS A 263 27.93 3.66 -41.12
CA LYS A 263 27.46 2.36 -41.58
C LYS A 263 26.57 2.47 -42.82
N SER A 264 26.63 1.47 -43.70
CA SER A 264 25.83 1.47 -44.94
C SER A 264 24.32 1.33 -44.73
N TYR A 265 23.89 0.84 -43.56
CA TYR A 265 22.49 0.62 -43.18
C TYR A 265 21.92 1.72 -42.25
N VAL A 266 22.59 2.87 -42.14
CA VAL A 266 22.16 4.01 -41.30
C VAL A 266 20.68 4.36 -41.46
N ALA A 267 20.19 4.43 -42.70
CA ALA A 267 18.81 4.82 -43.01
C ALA A 267 17.77 3.85 -42.40
N GLU A 268 18.12 2.57 -42.26
CA GLU A 268 17.23 1.54 -41.72
C GLU A 268 17.16 1.58 -40.19
N LYS A 269 18.28 1.92 -39.53
CA LYS A 269 18.42 1.81 -38.08
C LYS A 269 18.26 3.13 -37.33
N LYS A 270 18.54 4.28 -37.96
CA LYS A 270 18.61 5.60 -37.29
C LYS A 270 17.34 5.96 -36.52
N ALA A 271 16.17 5.75 -37.13
CA ALA A 271 14.88 6.02 -36.47
C ALA A 271 14.65 5.12 -35.24
N SER A 272 14.96 3.82 -35.35
CA SER A 272 14.78 2.85 -34.27
C SER A 272 15.74 3.09 -33.10
N TYR A 273 17.00 3.45 -33.37
CA TYR A 273 17.95 3.74 -32.30
C TYR A 273 17.61 5.08 -31.63
N GLY A 274 17.22 6.09 -32.41
CA GLY A 274 16.76 7.37 -31.88
C GLY A 274 15.53 7.25 -30.97
N SER A 275 14.55 6.41 -31.32
CA SER A 275 13.37 6.22 -30.48
C SER A 275 13.71 5.59 -29.12
N GLN A 276 14.65 4.65 -29.07
CA GLN A 276 15.06 4.00 -27.82
C GLN A 276 15.72 4.98 -26.85
N PHE A 277 16.56 5.90 -27.34
CA PHE A 277 17.12 6.96 -26.49
C PHE A 277 16.07 8.02 -26.11
N LYS A 278 15.13 8.32 -27.00
CA LYS A 278 14.00 9.21 -26.70
C LYS A 278 13.16 8.68 -25.53
N GLU A 279 12.89 7.38 -25.48
CA GLU A 279 12.20 6.74 -24.35
C GLU A 279 12.97 6.93 -23.02
N LEU A 280 14.31 6.94 -23.04
CA LEU A 280 15.12 7.22 -21.85
C LEU A 280 14.98 8.69 -21.42
N PHE A 281 15.03 9.64 -22.36
CA PHE A 281 14.82 11.06 -22.06
C PHE A 281 13.43 11.33 -21.48
N GLU A 282 12.38 10.80 -22.11
CA GLU A 282 10.99 10.91 -21.61
C GLU A 282 10.86 10.27 -20.23
N GLY A 283 11.56 9.16 -19.99
CA GLY A 283 11.62 8.51 -18.68
C GLY A 283 12.28 9.35 -17.59
N VAL A 284 13.32 10.12 -17.94
CA VAL A 284 13.95 11.08 -17.02
C VAL A 284 13.04 12.26 -16.72
N GLU A 285 12.44 12.87 -17.75
CA GLU A 285 11.58 14.06 -17.61
C GLU A 285 10.34 13.83 -16.74
N HIS A 286 9.86 12.60 -16.64
CA HIS A 286 8.72 12.23 -15.81
C HIS A 286 9.13 11.50 -14.51
N CYS A 287 10.43 11.36 -14.25
CA CYS A 287 10.91 10.73 -13.04
C CYS A 287 10.74 11.67 -11.85
N ASN A 288 10.26 11.15 -10.71
CA ASN A 288 10.13 11.92 -9.46
C ASN A 288 10.94 11.31 -8.31
N ASN A 289 11.83 10.37 -8.60
CA ASN A 289 12.59 9.61 -7.62
C ASN A 289 14.07 9.64 -7.99
N VAL A 290 14.91 10.23 -7.13
CA VAL A 290 16.34 10.42 -7.42
C VAL A 290 17.07 9.08 -7.61
N SER A 291 16.71 8.06 -6.83
CA SER A 291 17.30 6.71 -6.97
C SER A 291 17.01 6.10 -8.34
N VAL A 292 15.75 6.18 -8.79
CA VAL A 292 15.34 5.71 -10.12
C VAL A 292 15.97 6.56 -11.23
N LEU A 293 15.99 7.88 -11.06
CA LEU A 293 16.59 8.85 -11.99
C LEU A 293 18.04 8.48 -12.30
N ARG A 294 18.85 8.21 -11.26
CA ARG A 294 20.26 7.83 -11.44
C ARG A 294 20.45 6.54 -12.24
N SER A 295 19.49 5.60 -12.15
CA SER A 295 19.56 4.36 -12.92
C SER A 295 19.45 4.58 -14.44
N TYR A 296 18.90 5.71 -14.91
CA TYR A 296 18.81 6.00 -16.33
C TYR A 296 20.18 6.22 -16.99
N ALA A 297 21.16 6.75 -16.25
CA ALA A 297 22.53 6.85 -16.77
C ALA A 297 23.12 5.46 -17.05
N ASP A 298 22.93 4.51 -16.12
CA ASP A 298 23.38 3.12 -16.32
C ASP A 298 22.61 2.42 -17.45
N ARG A 299 21.31 2.71 -17.61
CA ARG A 299 20.50 2.19 -18.72
C ARG A 299 20.97 2.72 -20.07
N ALA A 300 21.34 4.00 -20.15
CA ALA A 300 21.87 4.59 -21.37
C ALA A 300 23.21 3.97 -21.77
N ASP A 301 24.11 3.76 -20.80
CA ASP A 301 25.39 3.09 -21.03
C ASP A 301 25.19 1.65 -21.52
N ALA A 302 24.30 0.89 -20.87
CA ALA A 302 23.96 -0.46 -21.31
C ALA A 302 23.32 -0.49 -22.70
N LEU A 303 22.46 0.48 -23.02
CA LEU A 303 21.85 0.63 -24.34
C LEU A 303 22.91 0.93 -25.41
N LYS A 304 23.82 1.86 -25.14
CA LYS A 304 24.97 2.18 -26.00
C LYS A 304 25.74 0.92 -26.37
N ILE A 305 26.21 0.17 -25.37
CA ILE A 305 26.97 -1.07 -25.60
C ILE A 305 26.17 -2.09 -26.42
N ARG A 306 24.88 -2.27 -26.12
CA ARG A 306 24.01 -3.19 -26.86
C ARG A 306 23.92 -2.81 -28.34
N LEU A 307 23.70 -1.54 -28.65
CA LEU A 307 23.55 -1.08 -30.02
C LEU A 307 24.88 -1.10 -30.79
N LEU A 308 26.01 -0.80 -30.14
CA LEU A 308 27.34 -0.95 -30.74
C LEU A 308 27.60 -2.42 -31.12
N ASN A 309 27.32 -3.35 -30.21
CA ASN A 309 27.46 -4.79 -30.47
C ASN A 309 26.51 -5.29 -31.57
N GLU A 310 25.28 -4.74 -31.65
CA GLU A 310 24.35 -5.05 -32.73
C GLU A 310 24.91 -4.62 -34.09
N MET A 311 25.49 -3.41 -34.17
CA MET A 311 26.14 -2.91 -35.39
C MET A 311 27.34 -3.77 -35.78
N ASP A 312 28.19 -4.17 -34.83
CA ASP A 312 29.33 -5.03 -35.11
C ASP A 312 28.89 -6.41 -35.65
N ALA A 313 27.83 -6.99 -35.07
CA ALA A 313 27.27 -8.24 -35.56
C ALA A 313 26.68 -8.09 -36.97
N GLU A 314 26.06 -6.96 -37.29
CA GLU A 314 25.50 -6.71 -38.61
C GLU A 314 26.59 -6.46 -39.67
N ASP A 315 27.65 -5.74 -39.29
CA ASP A 315 28.83 -5.55 -40.14
C ASP A 315 29.48 -6.88 -40.48
N GLN A 316 29.62 -7.77 -39.49
CA GLN A 316 30.16 -9.12 -39.69
C GLN A 316 29.29 -9.91 -40.67
N LYS A 317 27.96 -9.93 -40.49
CA LYS A 317 27.05 -10.61 -41.44
C LYS A 317 27.16 -10.05 -42.85
N LEU A 318 27.28 -8.73 -42.99
CA LEU A 318 27.40 -8.08 -44.28
C LEU A 318 28.74 -8.41 -44.95
N ALA A 319 29.83 -8.46 -44.19
CA ALA A 319 31.14 -8.88 -44.66
C ALA A 319 31.14 -10.35 -45.12
N GLU A 320 30.56 -11.25 -44.33
CA GLU A 320 30.40 -12.67 -44.67
C GLU A 320 29.56 -12.84 -45.95
N LYS A 321 28.46 -12.09 -46.08
CA LYS A 321 27.59 -12.13 -47.27
C LYS A 321 28.33 -11.65 -48.53
N LYS A 322 29.06 -10.53 -48.44
CA LYS A 322 29.87 -10.02 -49.56
C LYS A 322 30.94 -11.01 -50.00
N ALA A 323 31.65 -11.61 -49.04
CA ALA A 323 32.65 -12.63 -49.34
C ALA A 323 32.05 -13.87 -50.04
N GLU A 324 30.89 -14.34 -49.61
CA GLU A 324 30.21 -15.47 -50.26
C GLU A 324 29.69 -15.09 -51.66
N GLU A 325 29.19 -13.87 -51.85
CA GLU A 325 28.79 -13.38 -53.17
C GLU A 325 29.97 -13.26 -54.14
N GLU A 326 31.12 -12.75 -53.68
CA GLU A 326 32.35 -12.69 -54.47
C GLU A 326 32.88 -14.08 -54.81
N ARG A 327 32.81 -15.02 -53.86
CA ARG A 327 33.17 -16.42 -54.08
C ARG A 327 32.27 -17.07 -55.14
N LYS A 328 30.95 -16.90 -55.05
CA LYS A 328 30.00 -17.41 -56.05
C LYS A 328 30.28 -16.83 -57.44
N LYS A 329 30.52 -15.52 -57.54
CA LYS A 329 30.90 -14.87 -58.80
C LYS A 329 32.21 -15.42 -59.38
N ALA A 330 33.20 -15.69 -58.53
CA ALA A 330 34.47 -16.28 -58.96
C ALA A 330 34.29 -17.74 -59.43
N GLU A 331 33.47 -18.54 -58.74
CA GLU A 331 33.14 -19.92 -59.13
C GLU A 331 32.33 -19.97 -60.44
N GLU A 332 31.40 -19.04 -60.66
CA GLU A 332 30.64 -18.91 -61.92
C GLU A 332 31.53 -18.47 -63.09
N ALA A 333 32.39 -17.46 -62.89
CA ALA A 333 33.35 -17.02 -63.91
C ALA A 333 34.40 -18.10 -64.25
N ALA A 334 34.77 -18.94 -63.29
CA ALA A 334 35.65 -20.10 -63.53
C ALA A 334 34.94 -21.22 -64.32
N ARG A 335 33.64 -21.43 -64.07
CA ARG A 335 32.80 -22.38 -64.84
C ARG A 335 32.60 -21.93 -66.29
N GLU A 336 32.40 -20.64 -66.55
CA GLU A 336 32.27 -20.11 -67.93
C GLU A 336 33.56 -20.21 -68.75
N ASN A 337 34.74 -20.18 -68.09
CA ASN A 337 36.05 -20.29 -68.74
C ASN A 337 36.60 -21.73 -68.85
N GLY A 338 35.81 -22.76 -68.52
CA GLY A 338 36.15 -24.16 -68.80
C GLY A 338 37.34 -24.75 -68.02
N LYS A 339 37.71 -24.19 -66.86
CA LYS A 339 38.73 -24.79 -65.97
C LYS A 339 38.08 -25.32 -64.69
N THR A 340 38.32 -26.60 -64.39
CA THR A 340 38.06 -27.17 -63.06
C THR A 340 39.05 -26.56 -62.07
N VAL A 341 38.54 -25.72 -61.16
CA VAL A 341 39.36 -25.13 -60.09
C VAL A 341 39.05 -25.88 -58.80
N GLU A 342 39.99 -26.73 -58.35
CA GLU A 342 40.10 -27.09 -56.94
C GLU A 342 40.72 -25.89 -56.21
N THR A 343 39.90 -24.93 -55.80
CA THR A 343 40.35 -23.84 -54.93
C THR A 343 40.10 -24.24 -53.47
N PRO A 344 41.13 -24.25 -52.60
CA PRO A 344 40.93 -24.49 -51.18
C PRO A 344 40.09 -23.34 -50.61
N VAL A 345 39.03 -23.72 -49.87
CA VAL A 345 38.10 -22.81 -49.20
C VAL A 345 38.85 -22.11 -48.05
N VAL A 346 39.54 -21.00 -48.36
CA VAL A 346 40.00 -20.10 -47.31
C VAL A 346 38.80 -19.25 -46.92
N LYS A 347 38.14 -19.62 -45.81
CA LYS A 347 37.13 -18.75 -45.20
C LYS A 347 37.81 -17.41 -44.86
N PRO A 348 37.26 -16.27 -45.28
CA PRO A 348 37.82 -14.99 -44.88
C PRO A 348 37.73 -14.88 -43.36
N HIS A 349 38.88 -14.60 -42.74
CA HIS A 349 39.00 -14.42 -41.31
C HIS A 349 38.80 -12.94 -41.01
N PHE A 350 37.66 -12.59 -40.41
CA PHE A 350 37.36 -11.22 -40.03
C PHE A 350 37.69 -11.02 -38.54
N LYS A 351 38.31 -9.89 -38.21
CA LYS A 351 38.52 -9.52 -36.81
C LYS A 351 37.17 -9.31 -36.13
N THR A 352 37.02 -9.81 -34.91
CA THR A 352 35.81 -9.62 -34.10
C THR A 352 35.95 -8.34 -33.28
N THR A 353 34.98 -7.43 -33.36
CA THR A 353 34.96 -6.23 -32.51
C THR A 353 34.32 -6.55 -31.16
N LYS A 354 34.94 -6.10 -30.07
CA LYS A 354 34.42 -6.16 -28.69
C LYS A 354 34.30 -4.73 -28.15
N ASN A 355 33.12 -4.33 -27.70
CA ASN A 355 32.92 -3.08 -26.98
C ASN A 355 32.92 -3.36 -25.47
N VAL A 356 33.92 -2.85 -24.76
CA VAL A 356 34.18 -3.14 -23.35
C VAL A 356 34.05 -1.85 -22.52
N PRO A 357 33.19 -1.81 -21.49
CA PRO A 357 33.08 -0.64 -20.61
C PRO A 357 34.38 -0.38 -19.84
N ILE A 358 34.82 0.88 -19.72
CA ILE A 358 36.03 1.25 -18.96
C ILE A 358 35.99 0.75 -17.50
N LYS A 359 34.80 0.64 -16.92
CA LYS A 359 34.60 0.14 -15.55
C LYS A 359 35.00 -1.33 -15.38
N SER A 360 34.81 -2.18 -16.39
CA SER A 360 35.23 -3.59 -16.31
C SER A 360 36.75 -3.71 -16.36
N VAL A 361 37.42 -2.85 -17.13
CA VAL A 361 38.87 -2.85 -17.27
C VAL A 361 39.56 -2.22 -16.07
N THR A 362 39.05 -1.12 -15.53
CA THR A 362 39.66 -0.49 -14.35
C THR A 362 39.46 -1.35 -13.09
N GLY A 363 38.24 -1.84 -12.86
CA GLY A 363 37.92 -2.79 -11.78
C GLY A 363 38.22 -2.29 -10.35
N THR A 364 38.29 -0.98 -10.14
CA THR A 364 38.52 -0.34 -8.84
C THR A 364 37.68 0.93 -8.72
N ALA A 365 37.07 1.18 -7.57
CA ALA A 365 36.25 2.38 -7.34
C ALA A 365 37.06 3.66 -7.08
N SER A 366 38.33 3.55 -6.66
CA SER A 366 39.20 4.70 -6.43
C SER A 366 40.68 4.34 -6.48
N TRP A 367 41.52 5.32 -6.81
CA TRP A 367 42.98 5.24 -6.69
C TRP A 367 43.45 6.21 -5.60
N ARG A 368 44.41 5.78 -4.78
CA ARG A 368 45.08 6.63 -3.79
C ARG A 368 46.53 6.81 -4.20
N LEU A 369 46.95 8.05 -4.46
CA LEU A 369 48.27 8.36 -4.97
C LEU A 369 49.03 9.19 -3.93
N GLU A 370 50.13 8.65 -3.40
CA GLU A 370 51.02 9.37 -2.47
C GLU A 370 52.44 9.51 -3.04
N SER A 371 52.76 8.72 -4.06
CA SER A 371 54.06 8.69 -4.71
C SER A 371 53.95 8.33 -6.19
N GLN A 372 55.02 8.61 -6.94
CA GLN A 372 55.13 8.17 -8.34
C GLN A 372 55.00 6.65 -8.49
N LYS A 373 55.46 5.88 -7.50
CA LYS A 373 55.34 4.41 -7.51
C LYS A 373 53.89 3.94 -7.49
N ASP A 374 52.99 4.68 -6.85
CA ASP A 374 51.56 4.35 -6.83
C ASP A 374 50.94 4.55 -8.21
N VAL A 375 51.32 5.62 -8.92
CA VAL A 375 50.91 5.86 -10.31
C VAL A 375 51.33 4.68 -11.19
N ASP A 376 52.61 4.31 -11.15
CA ASP A 376 53.14 3.22 -11.96
C ASP A 376 52.42 1.90 -11.65
N LYS A 377 52.10 1.64 -10.37
CA LYS A 377 51.34 0.45 -9.95
C LYS A 377 49.94 0.41 -10.58
N TYR A 378 49.17 1.50 -10.51
CA TYR A 378 47.82 1.54 -11.07
C TYR A 378 47.82 1.46 -12.59
N ILE A 379 48.73 2.18 -13.26
CA ILE A 379 48.86 2.13 -14.73
C ILE A 379 49.31 0.76 -15.21
N ASN A 380 50.25 0.10 -14.52
CA ASN A 380 50.66 -1.26 -14.88
C ASN A 380 49.53 -2.28 -14.68
N ALA A 381 48.70 -2.13 -13.64
CA ALA A 381 47.53 -2.97 -13.45
C ALA A 381 46.47 -2.75 -14.54
N LEU A 382 46.22 -1.49 -14.91
CA LEU A 382 45.32 -1.14 -16.01
C LEU A 382 45.83 -1.70 -17.35
N ARG A 383 47.13 -1.55 -17.63
CA ARG A 383 47.79 -2.10 -18.83
C ARG A 383 47.57 -3.60 -18.93
N LYS A 384 47.86 -4.35 -17.86
CA LYS A 384 47.68 -5.82 -17.86
C LYS A 384 46.24 -6.24 -18.16
N LYS A 385 45.25 -5.48 -17.68
CA LYS A 385 43.84 -5.77 -17.95
C LYS A 385 43.45 -5.41 -19.38
N LEU A 386 43.93 -4.28 -19.92
CA LEU A 386 43.75 -3.94 -21.34
C LEU A 386 44.37 -4.99 -22.27
N GLU A 387 45.58 -5.44 -21.95
CA GLU A 387 46.28 -6.50 -22.70
C GLU A 387 45.52 -7.83 -22.65
N ALA A 388 44.84 -8.14 -21.54
CA ALA A 388 44.04 -9.36 -21.41
C ALA A 388 42.74 -9.35 -22.23
N GLU A 389 42.26 -8.18 -22.67
CA GLU A 389 41.09 -8.07 -23.55
C GLU A 389 41.46 -8.28 -25.04
N LEU A 390 42.75 -8.19 -25.38
CA LEU A 390 43.27 -8.32 -26.75
C LEU A 390 43.61 -9.78 -27.08
N ASP A 391 42.87 -10.39 -28.01
CA ASP A 391 43.29 -11.61 -28.72
C ASP A 391 43.75 -11.27 -30.15
N ASP A 392 44.55 -12.14 -30.80
CA ASP A 392 45.18 -11.90 -32.12
C ASP A 392 44.22 -11.38 -33.21
N ASP A 393 42.94 -11.78 -33.14
CA ASP A 393 41.90 -11.43 -34.12
C ASP A 393 40.78 -10.54 -33.55
N THR A 394 41.10 -9.70 -32.57
CA THR A 394 40.12 -8.84 -31.91
C THR A 394 40.41 -7.35 -32.13
N ILE A 395 39.35 -6.56 -32.32
CA ILE A 395 39.38 -5.10 -32.15
C ILE A 395 38.64 -4.79 -30.85
N VAL A 396 39.29 -4.12 -29.91
CA VAL A 396 38.68 -3.78 -28.62
C VAL A 396 38.44 -2.28 -28.54
N ASN A 397 37.17 -1.88 -28.46
CA ASN A 397 36.78 -0.51 -28.17
C ASN A 397 36.54 -0.38 -26.67
N ILE A 398 37.24 0.56 -26.04
CA ILE A 398 37.00 0.90 -24.63
C ILE A 398 36.00 2.05 -24.58
N GLU A 399 34.81 1.76 -24.08
CA GLU A 399 33.70 2.71 -24.02
C GLU A 399 33.65 3.35 -22.63
N PHE A 400 33.64 4.69 -22.61
CA PHE A 400 33.67 5.50 -21.38
C PHE A 400 32.28 5.88 -20.89
#